data_AF-A0A7Y5C6M6-F1
#
_entry.id   AF-A0A7Y5C6M6-F1
#
_cell.length_a   1.000
_cell.length_b   1.000
_cell.length_c   1.000
_cell.angle_alpha   90.00
_cell.angle_beta   90.00
_cell.angle_gamma   90.00
#
_symmetry.space_group_name_H-M   'P 1'
#
loop_
_entity.id
_entity.type
_entity.pdbx_description
1 polymer ?
#
loop_
_entity_poly.entity_id
_entity_poly.type
_entity_poly.pdbx_seq_one_letter_code
_entity_poly.pdbx_strand_id
1 'polypeptide(L)'
;MVDAILRAVGTACIVSCSVWAAAGPTEKSGPCVVLAYDDTGDFGPATPGTKTSGWQEAIDYCVANARDLYVKGGFGGRTPIYHIDSTITIPAAQDFRIDGGIYVINFKGPDPSVDAMRIDSAMNCEYHLGLIVYGGTGAGLRIKPEKPVPIDGFPVVIETQINSQGIADPHPFSPGPREAGTGLIVDASVAGVNYTKMYFASILNFKQCIAIGGEKGVYTNDFTCDHLHSNAHGSLLASIDRSANCNTFRFGIGVDQGATDVRGIELHGYRNGIELGSRGGGFAAGKELILGPTAEGNQINVRTHQDALAIVSDEAERPTNQLTWAGPPAPVRNVKGEAGKWTYTQRLVPATVMLTNGATAKVSLLRGSDAAAIASPHQRDITMSVGDQLVIESDAAPELRVIPIKSR
;
A
#
# COMPACT_ATOMS: atom_id res chain seq x y z
N MET A 1 -7.20 43.93 -14.49
CA MET A 1 -6.81 42.80 -15.37
C MET A 1 -6.96 41.44 -14.66
N VAL A 2 -7.33 41.40 -13.37
CA VAL A 2 -7.66 40.17 -12.62
C VAL A 2 -9.17 39.88 -12.60
N ASP A 3 -10.03 40.88 -12.84
CA ASP A 3 -11.50 40.72 -12.87
C ASP A 3 -12.10 40.14 -14.16
N ALA A 4 -11.27 39.82 -15.16
CA ALA A 4 -11.75 39.36 -16.47
C ALA A 4 -11.77 37.81 -16.62
N ILE A 5 -11.17 37.07 -15.68
CA ILE A 5 -11.05 35.60 -15.76
C ILE A 5 -12.20 34.89 -15.04
N LEU A 6 -12.92 35.56 -14.13
CA LEU A 6 -14.04 34.96 -13.39
C LEU A 6 -15.40 34.99 -14.11
N ARG A 7 -15.47 35.46 -15.37
CA ARG A 7 -16.74 35.59 -16.11
C ARG A 7 -16.92 34.61 -17.27
N ALA A 8 -16.03 33.63 -17.43
CA ALA A 8 -16.07 32.68 -18.53
C ALA A 8 -16.00 31.22 -18.06
N VAL A 9 -16.95 30.79 -17.21
CA VAL A 9 -17.24 29.36 -17.04
C VAL A 9 -18.75 29.18 -17.18
N GLY A 10 -19.11 28.38 -18.18
CA GLY A 10 -20.45 28.24 -18.73
C GLY A 10 -21.46 27.64 -17.76
N THR A 11 -22.70 28.01 -18.03
CA THR A 11 -23.94 27.55 -17.44
C THR A 11 -24.09 26.03 -17.59
N ALA A 12 -23.60 25.27 -16.61
CA ALA A 12 -24.03 23.89 -16.41
C ALA A 12 -25.38 23.90 -15.68
N CYS A 13 -26.34 23.20 -16.26
CA CYS A 13 -27.71 23.07 -15.76
C CYS A 13 -27.69 22.32 -14.41
N ILE A 14 -27.73 23.04 -13.30
CA ILE A 14 -27.97 22.47 -11.97
C ILE A 14 -29.44 22.09 -11.92
N VAL A 15 -29.72 20.79 -11.99
CA VAL A 15 -31.04 20.24 -11.66
C VAL A 15 -31.24 20.49 -10.16
N SER A 16 -32.05 21.49 -9.83
CA SER A 16 -32.42 21.80 -8.45
C SER A 16 -33.35 20.72 -7.91
N CYS A 17 -32.78 19.70 -7.27
CA CYS A 17 -33.53 18.91 -6.30
C CYS A 17 -33.75 19.79 -5.07
N SER A 18 -35.00 20.21 -4.84
CA SER A 18 -35.43 20.87 -3.61
C SER A 18 -35.37 19.87 -2.45
N VAL A 19 -34.20 19.78 -1.83
CA VAL A 19 -33.98 19.04 -0.58
C VAL A 19 -34.39 19.94 0.59
N TRP A 20 -35.09 19.35 1.55
CA TRP A 20 -35.53 19.99 2.79
C TRP A 20 -34.32 20.54 3.55
N ALA A 21 -34.24 21.85 3.72
CA ALA A 21 -33.23 22.49 4.54
C ALA A 21 -33.48 22.14 6.01
N ALA A 22 -32.68 21.23 6.57
CA ALA A 22 -32.50 21.17 8.01
C ALA A 22 -31.99 22.55 8.47
N ALA A 23 -32.52 23.05 9.59
CA ALA A 23 -32.13 24.35 10.13
C ALA A 23 -30.61 24.39 10.32
N GLY A 24 -29.91 25.18 9.49
CA GLY A 24 -28.46 25.29 9.54
C GLY A 24 -27.98 25.87 10.88
N PRO A 25 -26.72 25.59 11.27
CA PRO A 25 -26.14 26.12 12.50
C PRO A 25 -26.19 27.66 12.51
N THR A 26 -26.56 28.24 13.65
CA THR A 26 -26.69 29.69 13.83
C THR A 26 -25.36 30.43 13.60
N GLU A 27 -25.43 31.69 13.17
CA GLU A 27 -24.37 32.62 12.67
C GLU A 27 -23.06 32.79 13.51
N LYS A 28 -22.87 32.04 14.60
CA LYS A 28 -21.64 32.01 15.41
C LYS A 28 -20.87 30.69 15.31
N SER A 29 -21.01 29.93 14.24
CA SER A 29 -20.21 28.71 14.04
C SER A 29 -18.73 29.08 13.87
N GLY A 30 -17.84 28.40 14.59
CA GLY A 30 -16.39 28.54 14.40
C GLY A 30 -15.94 28.17 12.98
N PRO A 31 -14.63 28.20 12.69
CA PRO A 31 -14.10 27.83 11.36
C PRO A 31 -14.33 26.35 10.99
N CYS A 32 -14.82 25.54 11.93
CA CYS A 32 -14.94 24.11 11.83
C CYS A 32 -16.35 23.65 12.22
N VAL A 33 -16.83 22.62 11.53
CA VAL A 33 -18.05 21.87 11.84
C VAL A 33 -17.68 20.71 12.75
N VAL A 34 -18.45 20.48 13.80
CA VAL A 34 -18.24 19.38 14.74
C VAL A 34 -19.22 18.25 14.45
N LEU A 35 -18.69 17.09 14.07
CA LEU A 35 -19.43 15.83 14.03
C LEU A 35 -19.27 15.10 15.36
N ALA A 36 -20.37 14.74 16.03
CA ALA A 36 -20.34 14.11 17.34
C ALA A 36 -21.25 12.89 17.44
N TYR A 37 -20.68 11.77 17.92
CA TYR A 37 -21.38 10.50 18.10
C TYR A 37 -22.52 10.55 19.15
N ASP A 38 -22.53 11.58 20.00
CA ASP A 38 -23.49 11.79 21.08
C ASP A 38 -24.43 12.98 20.82
N ASP A 39 -24.51 13.44 19.57
CA ASP A 39 -25.38 14.54 19.12
C ASP A 39 -25.11 15.89 19.82
N THR A 40 -23.93 16.06 20.43
CA THR A 40 -23.51 17.34 21.03
C THR A 40 -22.82 18.29 20.05
N GLY A 41 -22.61 17.83 18.81
CA GLY A 41 -22.02 18.59 17.71
C GLY A 41 -23.07 19.21 16.78
N ASP A 42 -22.62 19.76 15.66
CA ASP A 42 -23.48 20.28 14.60
C ASP A 42 -24.19 19.16 13.83
N PHE A 43 -23.53 18.00 13.72
CA PHE A 43 -24.04 16.78 13.09
C PHE A 43 -23.79 15.55 13.99
N GLY A 44 -24.58 14.49 13.80
CA GLY A 44 -24.48 13.26 14.59
C GLY A 44 -25.52 12.21 14.21
N PRO A 45 -25.65 11.10 14.98
CA PRO A 45 -26.66 10.07 14.77
C PRO A 45 -28.11 10.55 14.66
N ALA A 46 -28.47 11.67 15.31
CA ALA A 46 -29.79 12.28 15.25
C ALA A 46 -29.98 13.23 14.06
N THR A 47 -28.97 13.44 13.21
CA THR A 47 -29.11 14.23 11.98
C THR A 47 -30.26 13.65 11.12
N PRO A 48 -31.29 14.46 10.79
CA PRO A 48 -32.50 13.94 10.14
C PRO A 48 -32.21 13.19 8.83
N GLY A 49 -32.65 11.93 8.78
CA GLY A 49 -32.55 11.09 7.57
C GLY A 49 -31.15 10.55 7.27
N THR A 50 -30.16 10.79 8.14
CA THR A 50 -28.80 10.29 7.91
C THR A 50 -28.75 8.77 7.85
N LYS A 51 -27.92 8.27 6.94
CA LYS A 51 -27.50 6.85 6.88
C LYS A 51 -26.04 6.67 7.29
N THR A 52 -25.40 7.73 7.75
CA THR A 52 -23.96 7.75 8.04
C THR A 52 -23.67 8.34 9.43
N SER A 53 -24.65 8.33 10.34
CA SER A 53 -24.52 8.99 11.65
C SER A 53 -24.06 10.46 11.57
N GLY A 54 -24.55 11.20 10.57
CA GLY A 54 -24.22 12.60 10.32
C GLY A 54 -22.95 12.85 9.50
N TRP A 55 -22.17 11.80 9.17
CA TRP A 55 -20.89 11.96 8.46
C TRP A 55 -21.02 12.61 7.08
N GLN A 56 -21.88 12.06 6.23
CA GLN A 56 -22.04 12.56 4.86
C GLN A 56 -22.60 13.98 4.90
N GLU A 57 -23.58 14.24 5.76
CA GLU A 57 -24.22 15.54 5.86
C GLU A 57 -23.23 16.62 6.36
N ALA A 58 -22.34 16.27 7.31
CA ALA A 58 -21.28 17.15 7.77
C ALA A 58 -20.27 17.48 6.66
N ILE A 59 -19.82 16.47 5.90
CA ILE A 59 -18.89 16.66 4.77
C ILE A 59 -19.53 17.57 3.71
N ASP A 60 -20.78 17.28 3.32
CA ASP A 60 -21.49 18.06 2.31
C ASP A 60 -21.63 19.52 2.75
N TYR A 61 -21.96 19.75 4.02
CA TYR A 61 -22.03 21.10 4.58
C TYR A 61 -20.66 21.80 4.58
N CYS A 62 -19.61 21.11 5.01
CA CYS A 62 -18.24 21.64 5.03
C CYS A 62 -17.80 22.10 3.65
N VAL A 63 -17.96 21.26 2.64
CA VAL A 63 -17.57 21.54 1.26
C VAL A 63 -18.39 22.69 0.68
N ALA A 64 -19.71 22.72 0.93
CA ALA A 64 -20.57 23.80 0.44
C ALA A 64 -20.28 25.17 1.09
N ASN A 65 -19.73 25.17 2.30
CA ASN A 65 -19.54 26.39 3.11
C ASN A 65 -18.08 26.72 3.41
N ALA A 66 -17.13 26.06 2.75
CA ALA A 66 -15.69 26.21 2.97
C ALA A 66 -15.30 26.15 4.47
N ARG A 67 -15.73 25.07 5.14
CA ARG A 67 -15.38 24.77 6.53
C ARG A 67 -14.57 23.48 6.61
N ASP A 68 -13.74 23.38 7.63
CA ASP A 68 -13.11 22.11 8.00
C ASP A 68 -14.07 21.25 8.84
N LEU A 69 -13.79 19.95 8.92
CA LEU A 69 -14.53 19.00 9.74
C LEU A 69 -13.69 18.54 10.94
N TYR A 70 -14.25 18.62 12.14
CA TYR A 70 -13.70 17.99 13.34
C TYR A 70 -14.62 16.88 13.82
N VAL A 71 -14.07 15.68 13.98
CA VAL A 71 -14.81 14.52 14.45
C VAL A 71 -14.51 14.27 15.92
N LYS A 72 -15.54 14.40 16.76
CA LYS A 72 -15.44 14.14 18.18
C LYS A 72 -15.08 12.67 18.40
N GLY A 73 -13.89 12.47 18.96
CA GLY A 73 -13.45 11.18 19.50
C GLY A 73 -13.58 11.12 21.01
N GLY A 74 -12.92 10.14 21.61
CA GLY A 74 -12.96 9.91 23.05
C GLY A 74 -11.94 8.88 23.51
N PHE A 75 -11.83 8.74 24.81
CA PHE A 75 -10.83 7.87 25.42
C PHE A 75 -11.14 6.39 25.18
N GLY A 76 -10.15 5.63 24.73
CA GLY A 76 -10.21 4.17 24.63
C GLY A 76 -11.08 3.60 23.50
N GLY A 77 -11.65 4.42 22.62
CA GLY A 77 -12.34 3.97 21.39
C GLY A 77 -13.60 3.12 21.59
N ARG A 78 -14.12 3.01 22.83
CA ARG A 78 -15.30 2.15 23.15
C ARG A 78 -16.64 2.87 23.11
N THR A 79 -16.63 4.19 23.21
CA THR A 79 -17.84 5.02 23.29
C THR A 79 -18.09 5.80 21.99
N PRO A 80 -17.07 6.41 21.35
CA PRO A 80 -17.27 7.17 20.12
C PRO A 80 -17.40 6.21 18.92
N ILE A 81 -18.60 5.69 18.69
CA ILE A 81 -18.90 4.77 17.58
C ILE A 81 -19.96 5.40 16.68
N TYR A 82 -19.60 5.63 15.42
CA TYR A 82 -20.51 6.07 14.37
C TYR A 82 -20.96 4.84 13.58
N HIS A 83 -22.25 4.49 13.68
CA HIS A 83 -22.82 3.40 12.91
C HIS A 83 -23.29 3.90 11.55
N ILE A 84 -22.78 3.31 10.48
CA ILE A 84 -23.10 3.76 9.12
C ILE A 84 -23.68 2.62 8.29
N ASP A 85 -24.70 2.94 7.51
CA ASP A 85 -25.44 1.97 6.68
C ASP A 85 -25.20 2.19 5.18
N SER A 86 -24.40 3.21 4.83
CA SER A 86 -24.04 3.56 3.46
C SER A 86 -22.64 4.16 3.40
N THR A 87 -22.04 4.17 2.19
CA THR A 87 -20.72 4.73 1.94
C THR A 87 -20.62 6.20 2.34
N ILE A 88 -19.62 6.56 3.14
CA ILE A 88 -19.20 7.95 3.32
C ILE A 88 -18.33 8.35 2.12
N THR A 89 -18.70 9.41 1.42
CA THR A 89 -17.93 9.95 0.28
C THR A 89 -17.34 11.30 0.62
N ILE A 90 -16.01 11.38 0.66
CA ILE A 90 -15.27 12.64 0.62
C ILE A 90 -15.14 13.04 -0.86
N PRO A 91 -15.80 14.13 -1.29
CA PRO A 91 -15.83 14.51 -2.70
C PRO A 91 -14.47 15.05 -3.15
N ALA A 92 -14.35 15.37 -4.45
CA ALA A 92 -13.17 16.06 -4.94
C ALA A 92 -12.98 17.38 -4.20
N ALA A 93 -11.86 17.51 -3.50
CA ALA A 93 -11.60 18.61 -2.58
C ALA A 93 -10.18 19.17 -2.78
N GLN A 94 -10.02 20.42 -2.38
CA GLN A 94 -8.75 21.11 -2.37
C GLN A 94 -8.69 22.03 -1.15
N ASP A 95 -7.54 22.05 -0.46
CA ASP A 95 -7.33 22.83 0.76
C ASP A 95 -8.39 22.50 1.85
N PHE A 96 -8.76 21.22 1.97
CA PHE A 96 -9.80 20.75 2.89
C PHE A 96 -9.22 19.83 3.96
N ARG A 97 -9.65 20.03 5.22
CA ARG A 97 -9.20 19.24 6.35
C ARG A 97 -10.34 18.50 7.05
N ILE A 98 -10.07 17.24 7.37
CA ILE A 98 -10.82 16.45 8.36
C ILE A 98 -9.85 16.11 9.49
N ASP A 99 -10.15 16.57 10.70
CA ASP A 99 -9.40 16.24 11.91
C ASP A 99 -10.31 15.51 12.91
N GLY A 100 -9.74 14.91 13.95
CA GLY A 100 -10.56 14.26 14.97
C GLY A 100 -9.81 13.62 16.12
N GLY A 101 -10.57 13.25 17.14
CA GLY A 101 -10.07 12.38 18.22
C GLY A 101 -10.04 10.91 17.82
N ILE A 102 -9.94 10.01 18.79
CA ILE A 102 -10.06 8.56 18.54
C ILE A 102 -11.54 8.17 18.51
N TYR A 103 -12.01 7.61 17.38
CA TYR A 103 -13.37 7.12 17.19
C TYR A 103 -13.39 5.89 16.28
N VAL A 104 -14.56 5.24 16.20
CA VAL A 104 -14.80 4.08 15.34
C VAL A 104 -15.92 4.40 14.34
N ILE A 105 -15.66 4.13 13.07
CA ILE A 105 -16.69 4.03 12.03
C ILE A 105 -17.02 2.55 11.90
N ASN A 106 -18.25 2.17 12.25
CA ASN A 106 -18.69 0.78 12.21
C ASN A 106 -19.75 0.61 11.11
N PHE A 107 -19.33 0.03 9.98
CA PHE A 107 -20.19 -0.20 8.83
C PHE A 107 -21.15 -1.38 9.09
N LYS A 108 -22.45 -1.10 8.96
CA LYS A 108 -23.58 -2.02 9.12
C LYS A 108 -24.49 -2.04 7.89
N GLY A 109 -24.05 -1.44 6.79
CA GLY A 109 -24.84 -1.31 5.58
C GLY A 109 -25.33 -2.67 5.04
N PRO A 110 -26.56 -2.72 4.51
CA PRO A 110 -27.16 -3.98 4.07
C PRO A 110 -26.57 -4.50 2.75
N ASP A 111 -25.95 -3.62 1.94
CA ASP A 111 -25.24 -4.00 0.73
C ASP A 111 -23.76 -4.22 1.08
N PRO A 112 -23.26 -5.47 1.05
CA PRO A 112 -21.86 -5.73 1.35
C PRO A 112 -20.93 -5.27 0.22
N SER A 113 -21.43 -5.01 -0.99
CA SER A 113 -20.59 -4.70 -2.15
C SER A 113 -20.08 -3.26 -2.21
N VAL A 114 -20.66 -2.36 -1.41
CA VAL A 114 -20.25 -0.95 -1.36
C VAL A 114 -19.07 -0.74 -0.42
N ASP A 115 -18.26 0.27 -0.69
CA ASP A 115 -17.17 0.66 0.19
C ASP A 115 -17.71 1.32 1.48
N ALA A 116 -17.00 1.22 2.62
CA ALA A 116 -17.41 1.93 3.84
C ALA A 116 -17.15 3.44 3.71
N MET A 117 -15.95 3.79 3.23
CA MET A 117 -15.54 5.16 2.98
C MET A 117 -14.80 5.26 1.66
N ARG A 118 -15.03 6.37 0.95
CA ARG A 118 -14.38 6.68 -0.31
C ARG A 118 -13.84 8.11 -0.31
N ILE A 119 -12.59 8.26 -0.72
CA ILE A 119 -11.94 9.53 -1.03
C ILE A 119 -11.85 9.63 -2.56
N ASP A 120 -12.41 10.70 -3.13
CA ASP A 120 -12.27 11.05 -4.54
C ASP A 120 -10.91 11.77 -4.76
N SER A 121 -10.85 12.77 -5.64
CA SER A 121 -9.65 13.59 -5.81
C SER A 121 -9.37 14.48 -4.60
N ALA A 122 -8.09 14.72 -4.34
CA ALA A 122 -7.64 15.54 -3.22
C ALA A 122 -6.35 16.27 -3.60
N MET A 123 -6.27 17.57 -3.32
CA MET A 123 -5.06 18.37 -3.48
C MET A 123 -4.87 19.22 -2.22
N ASN A 124 -3.69 19.17 -1.59
CA ASN A 124 -3.40 19.89 -0.35
C ASN A 124 -4.40 19.59 0.79
N CYS A 125 -4.87 18.34 0.87
CA CYS A 125 -5.81 17.93 1.92
C CYS A 125 -5.10 17.25 3.10
N GLU A 126 -5.73 17.28 4.28
CA GLU A 126 -5.29 16.55 5.47
C GLU A 126 -6.47 15.79 6.07
N TYR A 127 -6.38 14.46 6.11
CA TYR A 127 -7.43 13.59 6.62
C TYR A 127 -6.91 12.75 7.80
N HIS A 128 -7.43 13.02 9.00
CA HIS A 128 -7.19 12.21 10.19
C HIS A 128 -8.44 11.40 10.52
N LEU A 129 -8.36 10.11 10.23
CA LEU A 129 -9.46 9.18 10.34
C LEU A 129 -9.30 8.27 11.57
N GLY A 130 -10.43 7.93 12.18
CA GLY A 130 -10.52 6.92 13.23
C GLY A 130 -10.28 5.50 12.72
N LEU A 131 -10.74 4.53 13.50
CA LEU A 131 -10.75 3.11 13.13
C LEU A 131 -11.97 2.83 12.25
N ILE A 132 -11.77 2.17 11.10
CA ILE A 132 -12.85 1.71 10.24
C ILE A 132 -13.06 0.20 10.45
N VAL A 133 -14.25 -0.19 10.89
CA VAL A 133 -14.66 -1.60 10.99
C VAL A 133 -15.58 -1.90 9.82
N TYR A 134 -15.18 -2.86 8.98
CA TYR A 134 -15.86 -3.17 7.73
C TYR A 134 -15.79 -4.67 7.41
N GLY A 135 -16.95 -5.30 7.21
CA GLY A 135 -17.06 -6.73 6.88
C GLY A 135 -17.67 -7.01 5.51
N GLY A 136 -17.77 -5.99 4.64
CA GLY A 136 -18.32 -6.13 3.30
C GLY A 136 -17.32 -6.72 2.29
N THR A 137 -17.78 -6.91 1.06
CA THR A 137 -17.00 -7.43 -0.07
C THR A 137 -16.28 -6.34 -0.89
N GLY A 138 -16.62 -5.07 -0.70
CA GLY A 138 -15.92 -3.88 -1.23
C GLY A 138 -14.68 -3.50 -0.41
N ALA A 139 -14.39 -2.19 -0.32
CA ALA A 139 -13.27 -1.66 0.47
C ALA A 139 -13.71 -1.05 1.81
N GLY A 140 -12.92 -1.23 2.87
CA GLY A 140 -13.04 -0.43 4.09
C GLY A 140 -12.77 1.04 3.80
N LEU A 141 -11.69 1.32 3.08
CA LEU A 141 -11.38 2.64 2.52
C LEU A 141 -10.93 2.50 1.07
N ARG A 142 -11.54 3.27 0.17
CA ARG A 142 -11.07 3.42 -1.22
C ARG A 142 -10.59 4.85 -1.47
N ILE A 143 -9.39 4.99 -2.04
CA ILE A 143 -8.89 6.24 -2.61
C ILE A 143 -8.95 6.09 -4.13
N LYS A 144 -9.79 6.88 -4.80
CA LYS A 144 -10.00 6.79 -6.24
C LYS A 144 -10.30 8.17 -6.84
N PRO A 145 -9.29 8.89 -7.35
CA PRO A 145 -9.49 10.19 -7.98
C PRO A 145 -10.24 10.04 -9.31
N GLU A 146 -11.50 10.47 -9.35
CA GLU A 146 -12.36 10.42 -10.53
C GLU A 146 -12.76 11.83 -11.00
N LYS A 147 -13.08 12.73 -10.07
CA LYS A 147 -13.57 14.06 -10.40
C LYS A 147 -12.48 15.13 -10.30
N PRO A 148 -12.51 16.19 -11.11
CA PRO A 148 -11.59 17.31 -10.98
C PRO A 148 -11.59 17.94 -9.58
N VAL A 149 -10.41 18.26 -9.06
CA VAL A 149 -10.32 19.13 -7.86
C VAL A 149 -10.84 20.54 -8.19
N PRO A 150 -11.41 21.28 -7.22
CA PRO A 150 -12.16 22.50 -7.51
C PRO A 150 -11.38 23.67 -8.13
N ILE A 151 -10.09 23.83 -7.80
CA ILE A 151 -9.30 24.99 -8.26
C ILE A 151 -8.50 24.61 -9.51
N ASP A 152 -7.73 23.52 -9.46
CA ASP A 152 -6.83 23.15 -10.56
C ASP A 152 -7.53 22.39 -11.71
N GLY A 153 -8.74 21.85 -11.49
CA GLY A 153 -9.60 21.40 -12.59
C GLY A 153 -9.21 20.08 -13.27
N PHE A 154 -8.44 19.21 -12.61
CA PHE A 154 -8.17 17.84 -13.07
C PHE A 154 -8.26 16.81 -11.93
N PRO A 155 -8.60 15.54 -12.22
CA PRO A 155 -8.67 14.50 -11.18
C PRO A 155 -7.27 14.08 -10.76
N VAL A 156 -7.02 14.00 -9.46
CA VAL A 156 -5.73 13.59 -8.87
C VAL A 156 -5.88 13.39 -7.35
N VAL A 157 -5.06 12.54 -6.74
CA VAL A 157 -4.71 12.68 -5.32
C VAL A 157 -3.24 13.11 -5.24
N ILE A 158 -2.98 14.32 -4.76
CA ILE A 158 -1.64 14.90 -4.71
C ILE A 158 -1.44 15.77 -3.48
N GLU A 159 -0.20 15.83 -2.97
CA GLU A 159 0.19 16.72 -1.85
C GLU A 159 -0.73 16.57 -0.63
N THR A 160 -1.28 15.37 -0.44
CA THR A 160 -2.29 15.08 0.57
C THR A 160 -1.70 14.22 1.68
N GLN A 161 -2.21 14.39 2.90
CA GLN A 161 -1.87 13.56 4.05
C GLN A 161 -3.09 12.76 4.50
N ILE A 162 -2.94 11.45 4.63
CA ILE A 162 -4.00 10.54 5.06
C ILE A 162 -3.48 9.73 6.24
N ASN A 163 -4.03 9.97 7.41
CA ASN A 163 -3.68 9.27 8.65
C ASN A 163 -4.90 8.51 9.16
N SER A 164 -4.76 7.23 9.49
CA SER A 164 -5.84 6.43 10.08
C SER A 164 -5.37 5.58 11.25
N GLN A 165 -6.20 5.49 12.30
CA GLN A 165 -5.98 4.59 13.43
C GLN A 165 -6.10 3.10 13.03
N GLY A 166 -6.72 2.81 11.90
CA GLY A 166 -6.66 1.52 11.25
C GLY A 166 -7.94 1.12 10.52
N ILE A 167 -7.90 -0.05 9.90
CA ILE A 167 -9.02 -0.66 9.20
C ILE A 167 -9.06 -2.14 9.58
N ALA A 168 -10.21 -2.64 10.01
CA ALA A 168 -10.33 -4.00 10.52
C ALA A 168 -11.59 -4.70 10.03
N ASP A 169 -11.45 -5.99 9.72
CA ASP A 169 -12.56 -6.94 9.66
C ASP A 169 -13.31 -6.97 11.01
N PRO A 170 -14.63 -7.21 11.07
CA PRO A 170 -15.39 -7.26 12.32
C PRO A 170 -14.94 -8.38 13.27
N HIS A 171 -14.18 -9.37 12.79
CA HIS A 171 -13.62 -10.46 13.56
C HIS A 171 -12.09 -10.45 13.49
N PRO A 172 -11.41 -9.37 13.90
CA PRO A 172 -10.00 -9.13 13.57
C PRO A 172 -9.04 -10.13 14.20
N PHE A 173 -9.45 -10.80 15.27
CA PHE A 173 -8.65 -11.78 16.03
C PHE A 173 -9.19 -13.21 15.93
N SER A 174 -10.13 -13.46 15.02
CA SER A 174 -10.70 -14.80 14.83
C SER A 174 -10.05 -15.47 13.63
N PRO A 175 -9.42 -16.65 13.82
CA PRO A 175 -8.90 -17.43 12.70
C PRO A 175 -10.04 -17.93 11.80
N GLY A 176 -9.73 -18.18 10.53
CA GLY A 176 -10.70 -18.70 9.55
C GLY A 176 -10.56 -18.04 8.19
N PRO A 177 -11.11 -18.62 7.10
CA PRO A 177 -11.07 -17.96 5.80
C PRO A 177 -11.84 -16.63 5.83
N ARG A 178 -11.51 -15.73 4.89
CA ARG A 178 -12.33 -14.56 4.56
C ARG A 178 -12.73 -14.66 3.10
N GLU A 179 -14.03 -14.63 2.83
CA GLU A 179 -14.56 -14.92 1.50
C GLU A 179 -14.28 -13.79 0.50
N ALA A 180 -14.27 -12.55 0.98
CA ALA A 180 -14.13 -11.33 0.19
C ALA A 180 -13.64 -10.14 1.05
N GLY A 181 -13.68 -8.94 0.47
CA GLY A 181 -13.38 -7.68 1.14
C GLY A 181 -11.92 -7.27 1.04
N THR A 182 -11.70 -5.95 0.99
CA THR A 182 -10.37 -5.36 1.07
C THR A 182 -10.33 -4.26 2.13
N GLY A 183 -9.27 -4.21 2.94
CA GLY A 183 -9.13 -3.15 3.94
C GLY A 183 -8.96 -1.79 3.27
N LEU A 184 -7.89 -1.63 2.51
CA LEU A 184 -7.56 -0.41 1.77
C LEU A 184 -7.38 -0.69 0.28
N ILE A 185 -8.00 0.12 -0.56
CA ILE A 185 -7.74 0.16 -2.00
C ILE A 185 -7.26 1.57 -2.40
N VAL A 186 -6.04 1.65 -2.95
CA VAL A 186 -5.55 2.81 -3.68
C VAL A 186 -5.71 2.53 -5.17
N ASP A 187 -6.72 3.13 -5.77
CA ASP A 187 -7.20 2.87 -7.13
C ASP A 187 -6.86 4.04 -8.06
N ALA A 188 -5.71 3.95 -8.71
CA ALA A 188 -5.26 4.89 -9.74
C ALA A 188 -5.71 4.47 -11.15
N SER A 189 -6.88 3.83 -11.30
CA SER A 189 -7.39 3.47 -12.64
C SER A 189 -7.85 4.68 -13.46
N VAL A 190 -8.28 5.76 -12.81
CA VAL A 190 -8.84 6.95 -13.47
C VAL A 190 -7.86 8.13 -13.50
N ALA A 191 -7.16 8.40 -12.39
CA ALA A 191 -6.11 9.40 -12.29
C ALA A 191 -5.02 8.99 -11.28
N GLY A 192 -3.89 9.70 -11.29
CA GLY A 192 -2.73 9.35 -10.46
C GLY A 192 -2.92 9.66 -8.98
N VAL A 193 -2.22 8.89 -8.14
CA VAL A 193 -2.08 9.11 -6.70
C VAL A 193 -0.60 9.32 -6.40
N ASN A 194 -0.20 10.56 -6.15
CA ASN A 194 1.20 10.98 -6.23
C ASN A 194 1.58 11.90 -5.07
N TYR A 195 2.86 11.94 -4.67
CA TYR A 195 3.37 12.90 -3.67
C TYR A 195 2.52 12.97 -2.39
N THR A 196 1.89 11.85 -2.02
CA THR A 196 0.95 11.76 -0.90
C THR A 196 1.61 10.98 0.23
N LYS A 197 1.31 11.39 1.47
CA LYS A 197 1.74 10.67 2.67
C LYS A 197 0.56 9.90 3.24
N MET A 198 0.73 8.62 3.45
CA MET A 198 -0.31 7.74 3.98
C MET A 198 0.23 6.96 5.18
N TYR A 199 -0.45 7.09 6.31
CA TYR A 199 -0.16 6.34 7.52
C TYR A 199 -1.41 5.60 7.99
N PHE A 200 -1.25 4.29 8.20
CA PHE A 200 -2.25 3.44 8.81
C PHE A 200 -1.61 2.75 10.00
N ALA A 201 -2.13 2.95 11.21
CA ALA A 201 -1.58 2.26 12.37
C ALA A 201 -1.77 0.73 12.25
N SER A 202 -2.89 0.28 11.68
CA SER A 202 -3.14 -1.14 11.40
C SER A 202 -4.13 -1.40 10.25
N ILE A 203 -3.94 -2.47 9.48
CA ILE A 203 -4.95 -2.99 8.53
C ILE A 203 -5.02 -4.51 8.68
N LEU A 204 -6.17 -5.02 9.10
CA LEU A 204 -6.24 -6.33 9.75
C LEU A 204 -7.31 -7.25 9.16
N ASN A 205 -6.87 -8.47 8.86
CA ASN A 205 -7.72 -9.67 8.78
C ASN A 205 -8.80 -9.68 7.68
N PHE A 206 -8.49 -9.10 6.52
CA PHE A 206 -9.30 -9.19 5.32
C PHE A 206 -8.86 -10.36 4.43
N LYS A 207 -9.65 -10.70 3.40
CA LYS A 207 -9.15 -11.56 2.31
C LYS A 207 -7.92 -10.95 1.65
N GLN A 208 -7.98 -9.64 1.41
CA GLN A 208 -6.84 -8.83 1.00
C GLN A 208 -6.78 -7.59 1.89
N CYS A 209 -5.68 -7.35 2.63
CA CYS A 209 -5.64 -6.17 3.49
C CYS A 209 -5.42 -4.89 2.68
N ILE A 210 -4.46 -4.88 1.75
CA ILE A 210 -4.11 -3.71 0.95
C ILE A 210 -4.06 -4.06 -0.54
N ALA A 211 -4.65 -3.21 -1.39
CA ALA A 211 -4.48 -3.22 -2.84
C ALA A 211 -4.03 -1.83 -3.32
N ILE A 212 -2.90 -1.75 -4.03
CA ILE A 212 -2.38 -0.49 -4.59
C ILE A 212 -2.11 -0.72 -6.07
N GLY A 213 -2.74 0.06 -6.95
CA GLY A 213 -2.49 -0.07 -8.38
C GLY A 213 -3.37 0.80 -9.25
N GLY A 214 -3.41 0.49 -10.55
CA GLY A 214 -4.19 1.22 -11.55
C GLY A 214 -3.34 1.89 -12.63
N GLU A 215 -3.91 2.05 -13.82
CA GLU A 215 -3.16 2.38 -15.05
C GLU A 215 -2.54 3.79 -15.07
N LYS A 216 -3.00 4.72 -14.23
CA LYS A 216 -2.51 6.10 -14.19
C LYS A 216 -1.33 6.33 -13.27
N GLY A 217 -0.92 5.29 -12.53
CA GLY A 217 0.26 5.32 -11.71
C GLY A 217 -0.01 5.70 -10.25
N VAL A 218 0.74 5.04 -9.37
CA VAL A 218 0.88 5.39 -7.96
C VAL A 218 2.37 5.66 -7.75
N TYR A 219 2.79 6.92 -7.67
CA TYR A 219 4.23 7.20 -7.65
C TYR A 219 4.66 8.31 -6.69
N THR A 220 5.88 8.14 -6.16
CA THR A 220 6.49 9.12 -5.23
C THR A 220 5.64 9.39 -3.99
N ASN A 221 4.99 8.34 -3.46
CA ASN A 221 4.27 8.41 -2.19
C ASN A 221 5.11 7.85 -1.04
N ASP A 222 4.82 8.32 0.18
CA ASP A 222 5.30 7.70 1.41
C ASP A 222 4.14 6.96 2.07
N PHE A 223 4.21 5.63 2.13
CA PHE A 223 3.17 4.78 2.67
C PHE A 223 3.69 3.99 3.86
N THR A 224 3.02 4.08 5.01
CA THR A 224 3.36 3.32 6.22
C THR A 224 2.14 2.56 6.76
N CYS A 225 2.32 1.26 6.99
CA CYS A 225 1.42 0.44 7.80
C CYS A 225 2.23 -0.43 8.77
N ASP A 226 2.43 0.07 10.00
CA ASP A 226 3.31 -0.56 10.98
C ASP A 226 2.74 -1.87 11.55
N HIS A 227 1.42 -2.09 11.48
CA HIS A 227 0.78 -3.31 11.96
C HIS A 227 -0.18 -3.89 10.90
N LEU A 228 0.41 -4.50 9.88
CA LEU A 228 -0.30 -5.22 8.82
C LEU A 228 -0.32 -6.71 9.17
N HIS A 229 -1.46 -7.25 9.58
CA HIS A 229 -1.52 -8.68 9.94
C HIS A 229 -2.80 -9.35 9.48
N SER A 230 -2.78 -10.68 9.50
CA SER A 230 -3.96 -11.47 9.21
C SER A 230 -4.04 -12.71 10.09
N ASN A 231 -5.27 -13.01 10.51
CA ASN A 231 -5.69 -14.29 11.06
C ASN A 231 -6.49 -15.09 10.01
N ALA A 232 -6.58 -14.59 8.77
CA ALA A 232 -7.40 -15.17 7.73
C ALA A 232 -6.62 -16.16 6.88
N HIS A 233 -7.08 -17.41 6.80
CA HIS A 233 -6.45 -18.42 5.94
C HIS A 233 -6.48 -17.97 4.47
N GLY A 234 -5.38 -18.20 3.75
CA GLY A 234 -5.29 -17.89 2.32
C GLY A 234 -5.33 -16.39 1.98
N SER A 235 -5.23 -15.51 2.97
CA SER A 235 -5.28 -14.06 2.76
C SER A 235 -3.99 -13.50 2.16
N LEU A 236 -4.09 -12.30 1.60
CA LEU A 236 -2.97 -11.52 1.09
C LEU A 236 -2.85 -10.21 1.88
N LEU A 237 -1.69 -9.93 2.47
CA LEU A 237 -1.51 -8.70 3.24
C LEU A 237 -1.44 -7.46 2.34
N ALA A 238 -0.66 -7.50 1.26
CA ALA A 238 -0.61 -6.40 0.31
C ALA A 238 -0.35 -6.89 -1.11
N SER A 239 -1.06 -6.31 -2.08
CA SER A 239 -0.67 -6.36 -3.50
C SER A 239 -0.37 -4.95 -3.98
N ILE A 240 0.78 -4.80 -4.63
CA ILE A 240 1.32 -3.56 -5.15
C ILE A 240 1.59 -3.78 -6.63
N ASP A 241 0.72 -3.24 -7.48
CA ASP A 241 0.70 -3.46 -8.93
C ASP A 241 1.91 -2.80 -9.64
N ARG A 242 2.15 -3.17 -10.91
CA ARG A 242 3.23 -2.68 -11.77
C ARG A 242 3.26 -1.18 -11.96
N SER A 243 2.13 -0.49 -11.77
CA SER A 243 2.05 0.96 -11.90
C SER A 243 2.60 1.70 -10.68
N ALA A 244 2.80 0.99 -9.57
CA ALA A 244 3.40 1.55 -8.37
C ALA A 244 4.92 1.69 -8.54
N ASN A 245 5.43 2.92 -8.60
CA ASN A 245 6.85 3.15 -8.79
C ASN A 245 7.41 4.33 -8.01
N CYS A 246 8.70 4.27 -7.67
CA CYS A 246 9.38 5.33 -6.93
C CYS A 246 8.70 5.71 -5.60
N ASN A 247 7.95 4.80 -4.98
CA ASN A 247 7.33 5.01 -3.67
C ASN A 247 8.26 4.53 -2.55
N THR A 248 8.04 5.05 -1.35
CA THR A 248 8.58 4.50 -0.10
C THR A 248 7.48 3.76 0.63
N PHE A 249 7.64 2.47 0.85
CA PHE A 249 6.74 1.65 1.64
C PHE A 249 7.39 1.22 2.94
N ARG A 250 6.66 1.28 4.04
CA ARG A 250 7.06 0.71 5.32
C ARG A 250 5.96 -0.18 5.86
N PHE A 251 6.28 -1.46 6.05
CA PHE A 251 5.34 -2.47 6.51
C PHE A 251 5.88 -3.23 7.73
N GLY A 252 5.04 -3.40 8.74
CA GLY A 252 5.23 -4.40 9.78
C GLY A 252 4.24 -5.55 9.57
N ILE A 253 4.71 -6.70 9.08
CA ILE A 253 3.87 -7.84 8.73
C ILE A 253 3.85 -8.94 9.80
N GLY A 254 2.74 -9.67 9.89
CA GLY A 254 2.64 -10.87 10.72
C GLY A 254 1.45 -11.75 10.37
N VAL A 255 1.57 -13.02 10.75
CA VAL A 255 0.49 -14.00 10.73
C VAL A 255 0.29 -14.47 12.17
N ASP A 256 -0.95 -14.43 12.64
CA ASP A 256 -1.28 -14.75 14.02
C ASP A 256 -2.33 -15.88 14.09
N GLN A 257 -2.57 -16.38 15.30
CA GLN A 257 -3.66 -17.31 15.65
C GLN A 257 -3.77 -18.58 14.79
N GLY A 258 -2.65 -19.06 14.23
CA GLY A 258 -2.62 -20.30 13.45
C GLY A 258 -3.20 -20.18 12.04
N ALA A 259 -3.34 -18.97 11.51
CA ALA A 259 -3.68 -18.79 10.10
C ALA A 259 -2.61 -19.44 9.18
N THR A 260 -3.06 -19.96 8.06
CA THR A 260 -2.25 -20.73 7.10
C THR A 260 -2.41 -20.15 5.71
N ASP A 261 -1.43 -20.44 4.84
CA ASP A 261 -1.43 -20.02 3.43
C ASP A 261 -1.54 -18.49 3.24
N VAL A 262 -1.19 -17.73 4.28
CA VAL A 262 -1.13 -16.26 4.19
C VAL A 262 0.07 -15.87 3.34
N ARG A 263 -0.17 -14.96 2.40
CA ARG A 263 0.86 -14.28 1.62
C ARG A 263 1.06 -12.88 2.20
N GLY A 264 2.31 -12.47 2.35
CA GLY A 264 2.68 -11.14 2.82
C GLY A 264 2.47 -10.10 1.72
N ILE A 265 3.56 -9.64 1.12
CA ILE A 265 3.54 -8.57 0.12
C ILE A 265 3.80 -9.16 -1.27
N GLU A 266 2.89 -8.93 -2.21
CA GLU A 266 3.08 -9.17 -3.64
C GLU A 266 3.43 -7.86 -4.34
N LEU A 267 4.70 -7.70 -4.71
CA LEU A 267 5.23 -6.51 -5.36
C LEU A 267 5.44 -6.76 -6.85
N HIS A 268 4.73 -6.02 -7.69
CA HIS A 268 4.90 -5.98 -9.13
C HIS A 268 5.45 -4.64 -9.62
N GLY A 269 5.44 -3.61 -8.76
CA GLY A 269 5.97 -2.28 -9.01
C GLY A 269 7.50 -2.23 -9.13
N TYR A 270 8.02 -1.07 -9.56
CA TYR A 270 9.45 -0.88 -9.83
C TYR A 270 10.06 0.34 -9.13
N ARG A 271 11.36 0.27 -8.82
CA ARG A 271 12.13 1.36 -8.20
C ARG A 271 11.52 1.89 -6.90
N ASN A 272 10.81 1.05 -6.16
CA ASN A 272 10.29 1.41 -4.84
C ASN A 272 11.35 1.15 -3.76
N GLY A 273 11.34 1.96 -2.70
CA GLY A 273 11.98 1.65 -1.43
C GLY A 273 11.01 0.91 -0.52
N ILE A 274 11.43 -0.20 0.08
CA ILE A 274 10.61 -1.00 1.00
C ILE A 274 11.38 -1.23 2.29
N GLU A 275 10.79 -0.83 3.42
CA GLU A 275 11.19 -1.27 4.75
C GLU A 275 10.20 -2.32 5.26
N LEU A 276 10.68 -3.55 5.44
CA LEU A 276 9.85 -4.68 5.85
C LEU A 276 10.30 -5.21 7.21
N GLY A 277 9.47 -5.03 8.23
CA GLY A 277 9.58 -5.76 9.48
C GLY A 277 8.68 -6.99 9.46
N SER A 278 9.22 -8.19 9.70
CA SER A 278 8.42 -9.41 9.82
C SER A 278 8.51 -9.99 11.22
N ARG A 279 7.35 -10.30 11.80
CA ARG A 279 7.24 -11.01 13.08
C ARG A 279 7.25 -12.54 12.90
N GLY A 280 7.30 -13.05 11.67
CA GLY A 280 7.08 -14.46 11.35
C GLY A 280 5.64 -14.90 11.64
N GLY A 281 5.46 -16.15 12.09
CA GLY A 281 4.21 -16.59 12.72
C GLY A 281 3.24 -17.40 11.86
N GLY A 282 3.56 -17.72 10.61
CA GLY A 282 2.68 -18.56 9.78
C GLY A 282 2.84 -18.43 8.26
N PHE A 283 3.77 -17.60 7.79
CA PHE A 283 4.10 -17.57 6.37
C PHE A 283 4.82 -18.85 5.94
N ALA A 284 4.44 -19.40 4.78
CA ALA A 284 5.26 -20.41 4.13
C ALA A 284 6.56 -19.79 3.57
N ALA A 285 7.57 -20.62 3.35
CA ALA A 285 8.85 -20.16 2.78
C ALA A 285 8.62 -19.41 1.46
N GLY A 286 9.30 -18.27 1.30
CA GLY A 286 9.16 -17.38 0.14
C GLY A 286 7.85 -16.61 0.05
N LYS A 287 6.95 -16.69 1.06
CA LYS A 287 5.64 -16.05 1.00
C LYS A 287 5.50 -14.76 1.80
N GLU A 288 6.54 -14.31 2.49
CA GLU A 288 6.51 -13.01 3.18
C GLU A 288 6.63 -11.84 2.19
N LEU A 289 7.51 -11.98 1.20
CA LEU A 289 7.68 -11.03 0.11
C LEU A 289 7.82 -11.78 -1.22
N ILE A 290 6.94 -11.48 -2.16
CA ILE A 290 6.92 -12.06 -3.49
C ILE A 290 7.17 -10.92 -4.48
N LEU A 291 8.30 -10.98 -5.18
CA LEU A 291 8.62 -10.06 -6.26
C LEU A 291 8.08 -10.67 -7.55
N GLY A 292 6.97 -10.13 -8.06
CA GLY A 292 6.33 -10.63 -9.26
C GLY A 292 7.14 -10.34 -10.53
N PRO A 293 6.70 -10.86 -11.70
CA PRO A 293 7.45 -10.80 -12.96
C PRO A 293 7.92 -9.41 -13.38
N THR A 294 7.12 -8.38 -13.13
CA THR A 294 7.40 -6.98 -13.51
C THR A 294 8.20 -6.20 -12.48
N ALA A 295 8.51 -6.79 -11.32
CA ALA A 295 9.23 -6.09 -10.27
C ALA A 295 10.68 -5.86 -10.67
N GLU A 296 11.12 -4.61 -10.76
CA GLU A 296 12.51 -4.28 -11.11
C GLU A 296 13.03 -3.07 -10.32
N GLY A 297 14.33 -3.08 -10.02
CA GLY A 297 15.05 -1.96 -9.41
C GLY A 297 14.59 -1.57 -7.99
N ASN A 298 13.81 -2.40 -7.30
CA ASN A 298 13.36 -2.10 -5.94
C ASN A 298 14.51 -2.21 -4.93
N GLN A 299 14.53 -1.34 -3.93
CA GLN A 299 15.43 -1.40 -2.78
C GLN A 299 14.65 -1.87 -1.56
N ILE A 300 15.06 -2.99 -0.96
CA ILE A 300 14.28 -3.70 0.05
C ILE A 300 15.15 -3.89 1.28
N ASN A 301 14.77 -3.33 2.41
CA ASN A 301 15.43 -3.50 3.69
C ASN A 301 14.57 -4.33 4.64
N VAL A 302 15.04 -5.53 4.97
CA VAL A 302 14.30 -6.49 5.79
C VAL A 302 14.84 -6.53 7.23
N ARG A 303 13.91 -6.52 8.18
CA ARG A 303 14.14 -6.78 9.60
C ARG A 303 13.38 -8.05 9.97
N THR A 304 14.09 -9.18 10.03
CA THR A 304 13.54 -10.50 10.33
C THR A 304 14.50 -11.30 11.19
N HIS A 305 13.96 -12.23 11.98
CA HIS A 305 14.74 -13.22 12.73
C HIS A 305 15.08 -14.47 11.90
N GLN A 306 14.49 -14.60 10.71
CA GLN A 306 14.72 -15.72 9.79
C GLN A 306 15.87 -15.44 8.81
N ASP A 307 16.21 -16.41 7.97
CA ASP A 307 17.06 -16.14 6.80
C ASP A 307 16.30 -15.20 5.85
N ALA A 308 16.85 -14.00 5.62
CA ALA A 308 16.25 -12.98 4.77
C ALA A 308 15.98 -13.48 3.35
N LEU A 309 16.75 -14.45 2.85
CA LEU A 309 16.51 -15.02 1.52
C LEU A 309 15.43 -16.11 1.52
N ALA A 310 15.17 -16.74 2.66
CA ALA A 310 14.15 -17.79 2.77
C ALA A 310 12.73 -17.21 2.80
N ILE A 311 12.60 -15.92 3.13
CA ILE A 311 11.29 -15.24 3.20
C ILE A 311 10.87 -14.62 1.86
N VAL A 312 11.78 -14.53 0.88
CA VAL A 312 11.56 -13.87 -0.41
C VAL A 312 11.43 -14.88 -1.55
N SER A 313 10.37 -14.79 -2.33
CA SER A 313 10.30 -15.35 -3.68
C SER A 313 10.58 -14.28 -4.72
N ASP A 314 11.56 -14.51 -5.59
CA ASP A 314 11.93 -13.57 -6.65
C ASP A 314 11.54 -14.15 -8.01
N GLU A 315 10.42 -13.69 -8.56
CA GLU A 315 9.88 -14.09 -9.86
C GLU A 315 10.14 -13.03 -10.94
N ALA A 316 10.87 -11.96 -10.60
CA ALA A 316 11.18 -10.87 -11.52
C ALA A 316 11.89 -11.38 -12.78
N GLU A 317 11.41 -10.97 -13.95
CA GLU A 317 12.05 -11.26 -15.24
C GLU A 317 13.39 -10.53 -15.38
N ARG A 318 13.49 -9.35 -14.75
CA ARG A 318 14.69 -8.51 -14.70
C ARG A 318 15.17 -8.40 -13.26
N PRO A 319 16.05 -9.32 -12.80
CA PRO A 319 16.40 -9.46 -11.39
C PRO A 319 17.35 -8.35 -10.93
N THR A 320 16.81 -7.15 -10.78
CA THR A 320 17.50 -5.92 -10.38
C THR A 320 17.05 -5.44 -8.99
N ASN A 321 16.16 -6.19 -8.34
CA ASN A 321 15.69 -5.92 -6.98
C ASN A 321 16.79 -6.25 -5.97
N GLN A 322 17.13 -5.30 -5.12
CA GLN A 322 18.18 -5.44 -4.14
C GLN A 322 17.63 -5.51 -2.71
N LEU A 323 18.09 -6.52 -1.99
CA LEU A 323 17.77 -6.84 -0.60
C LEU A 323 18.95 -6.46 0.30
N THR A 324 18.65 -5.76 1.38
CA THR A 324 19.51 -5.56 2.55
C THR A 324 18.77 -6.11 3.78
N TRP A 325 19.50 -6.46 4.84
CA TRP A 325 18.87 -6.96 6.05
C TRP A 325 19.67 -6.74 7.32
N ALA A 326 18.94 -6.60 8.43
CA ALA A 326 19.49 -6.62 9.78
C ALA A 326 19.37 -8.04 10.37
N GLY A 327 20.41 -8.85 10.22
CA GLY A 327 20.45 -10.21 10.76
C GLY A 327 21.79 -10.94 10.55
N PRO A 328 21.87 -12.25 10.84
CA PRO A 328 23.06 -13.05 10.53
C PRO A 328 23.35 -13.04 9.01
N PRO A 329 24.59 -13.33 8.58
CA PRO A 329 24.89 -13.50 7.16
C PRO A 329 24.01 -14.58 6.53
N ALA A 330 23.57 -14.35 5.29
CA ALA A 330 22.86 -15.35 4.52
C ALA A 330 23.74 -16.59 4.25
N PRO A 331 23.16 -17.79 4.17
CA PRO A 331 23.93 -19.01 3.98
C PRO A 331 24.65 -19.03 2.63
N VAL A 332 25.83 -19.65 2.62
CA VAL A 332 26.56 -19.99 1.39
C VAL A 332 25.78 -21.04 0.62
N ARG A 333 25.67 -20.88 -0.70
CA ARG A 333 24.90 -21.77 -1.57
C ARG A 333 25.79 -22.37 -2.66
N ASN A 334 25.53 -23.64 -2.99
CA ASN A 334 26.11 -24.28 -4.17
C ASN A 334 25.06 -24.33 -5.27
N VAL A 335 25.39 -23.86 -6.47
CA VAL A 335 24.51 -23.81 -7.63
C VAL A 335 25.10 -24.69 -8.72
N LYS A 336 24.33 -25.68 -9.19
CA LYS A 336 24.72 -26.54 -10.29
C LYS A 336 24.17 -25.97 -11.59
N GLY A 337 25.03 -25.81 -12.59
CA GLY A 337 24.65 -25.43 -13.94
C GLY A 337 24.46 -26.65 -14.85
N GLU A 338 24.29 -26.37 -16.13
CA GLU A 338 24.20 -27.37 -17.19
C GLU A 338 25.45 -27.33 -18.07
N ALA A 339 25.78 -28.46 -18.71
CA ALA A 339 26.83 -28.49 -19.72
C ALA A 339 26.42 -27.66 -20.96
N GLY A 340 27.41 -27.20 -21.72
CA GLY A 340 27.23 -26.26 -22.82
C GLY A 340 27.35 -24.81 -22.36
N LYS A 341 26.51 -23.93 -22.93
CA LYS A 341 26.44 -22.52 -22.56
C LYS A 341 25.38 -22.30 -21.49
N TRP A 342 25.83 -22.00 -20.28
CA TRP A 342 24.98 -21.75 -19.13
C TRP A 342 25.14 -20.32 -18.64
N THR A 343 24.06 -19.71 -18.14
CA THR A 343 24.06 -18.35 -17.60
C THR A 343 23.56 -18.36 -16.16
N TYR A 344 24.41 -17.95 -15.24
CA TYR A 344 24.03 -17.67 -13.86
C TYR A 344 23.73 -16.18 -13.73
N THR A 345 22.61 -15.80 -13.10
CA THR A 345 22.30 -14.39 -12.80
C THR A 345 22.31 -14.18 -11.30
N GLN A 346 23.03 -13.16 -10.83
CA GLN A 346 23.03 -12.81 -9.41
C GLN A 346 21.73 -12.09 -9.04
N ARG A 347 21.03 -12.59 -8.03
CA ARG A 347 19.70 -12.09 -7.62
C ARG A 347 19.70 -11.65 -6.15
N LEU A 348 18.85 -10.67 -5.83
CA LEU A 348 18.55 -10.13 -4.49
C LEU A 348 19.71 -9.48 -3.75
N VAL A 349 20.86 -10.12 -3.63
CA VAL A 349 22.00 -9.61 -2.85
C VAL A 349 23.25 -9.62 -3.71
N PRO A 350 24.18 -8.66 -3.58
CA PRO A 350 25.52 -8.82 -4.13
C PRO A 350 26.18 -10.07 -3.55
N ALA A 351 27.08 -10.71 -4.31
CA ALA A 351 27.76 -11.92 -3.86
C ALA A 351 29.18 -12.04 -4.42
N THR A 352 30.01 -12.81 -3.72
CA THR A 352 31.21 -13.40 -4.30
C THR A 352 30.86 -14.78 -4.85
N VAL A 353 31.17 -15.02 -6.11
CA VAL A 353 30.90 -16.26 -6.82
C VAL A 353 32.22 -16.93 -7.19
N MET A 354 32.34 -18.21 -6.90
CA MET A 354 33.50 -19.02 -7.29
C MET A 354 33.06 -20.22 -8.12
N LEU A 355 33.76 -20.50 -9.21
CA LEU A 355 33.61 -21.73 -9.97
C LEU A 355 34.40 -22.86 -9.27
N THR A 356 33.68 -23.82 -8.67
CA THR A 356 34.26 -24.92 -7.90
C THR A 356 34.38 -26.23 -8.68
N ASN A 357 33.63 -26.38 -9.78
CA ASN A 357 33.68 -27.57 -10.64
C ASN A 357 33.33 -27.22 -12.10
N GLY A 358 33.65 -28.14 -13.03
CA GLY A 358 33.41 -28.04 -14.47
C GLY A 358 34.71 -27.93 -15.27
N ALA A 359 34.83 -28.64 -16.39
CA ALA A 359 35.94 -28.44 -17.32
C ALA A 359 35.62 -27.21 -18.19
N THR A 360 35.93 -26.01 -17.70
CA THR A 360 35.55 -24.77 -18.39
C THR A 360 36.55 -24.34 -19.45
N ALA A 361 36.05 -23.92 -20.61
CA ALA A 361 36.85 -23.33 -21.67
C ALA A 361 36.77 -21.78 -21.67
N LYS A 362 35.61 -21.21 -21.30
CA LYS A 362 35.40 -19.75 -21.26
C LYS A 362 34.40 -19.34 -20.18
N VAL A 363 34.72 -18.27 -19.45
CA VAL A 363 33.83 -17.62 -18.49
C VAL A 363 33.85 -16.12 -18.76
N SER A 364 32.68 -15.49 -18.83
CA SER A 364 32.52 -14.04 -19.00
C SER A 364 31.54 -13.47 -17.99
N LEU A 365 31.91 -12.34 -17.38
CA LEU A 365 31.01 -11.53 -16.57
C LEU A 365 30.32 -10.51 -17.48
N LEU A 366 28.99 -10.47 -17.43
CA LEU A 366 28.18 -9.45 -18.08
C LEU A 366 27.60 -8.50 -17.04
N ARG A 367 27.78 -7.20 -17.26
CA ARG A 367 27.21 -6.12 -16.44
C ARG A 367 26.50 -5.14 -17.36
N GLY A 368 25.18 -5.22 -17.43
CA GLY A 368 24.41 -4.50 -18.44
C GLY A 368 24.81 -4.93 -19.85
N SER A 369 25.33 -4.00 -20.66
CA SER A 369 25.86 -4.28 -22.00
C SER A 369 27.33 -4.69 -22.04
N ASP A 370 28.06 -4.56 -20.93
CA ASP A 370 29.50 -4.74 -20.91
C ASP A 370 29.86 -6.20 -20.62
N ALA A 371 30.78 -6.76 -21.41
CA ALA A 371 31.27 -8.13 -21.26
C ALA A 371 32.77 -8.14 -20.95
N ALA A 372 33.15 -8.85 -19.88
CA ALA A 372 34.55 -9.03 -19.49
C ALA A 372 34.88 -10.52 -19.37
N ALA A 373 35.90 -10.98 -20.11
CA ALA A 373 36.39 -12.35 -20.00
C ALA A 373 37.14 -12.56 -18.67
N ILE A 374 36.85 -13.66 -17.98
CA ILE A 374 37.50 -14.03 -16.73
C ILE A 374 38.60 -15.05 -17.02
N ALA A 375 39.86 -14.60 -16.97
CA ALA A 375 41.00 -15.50 -17.08
C ALA A 375 41.08 -16.41 -15.84
N SER A 376 41.34 -17.71 -16.06
CA SER A 376 41.54 -18.71 -15.01
C SER A 376 40.42 -18.71 -13.94
N PRO A 377 39.16 -19.02 -14.32
CA PRO A 377 37.99 -18.82 -13.47
C PRO A 377 37.94 -19.76 -12.24
N HIS A 378 38.64 -20.89 -12.30
CA HIS A 378 38.70 -21.82 -11.18
C HIS A 378 39.39 -21.18 -9.97
N GLN A 379 38.73 -21.27 -8.80
CA GLN A 379 39.23 -20.77 -7.52
C GLN A 379 39.49 -19.26 -7.47
N ARG A 380 38.91 -18.48 -8.39
CA ARG A 380 38.87 -17.02 -8.30
C ARG A 380 37.55 -16.54 -7.73
N ASP A 381 37.64 -15.57 -6.82
CA ASP A 381 36.50 -14.82 -6.33
C ASP A 381 36.05 -13.82 -7.40
N ILE A 382 34.81 -13.98 -7.87
CA ILE A 382 34.17 -13.07 -8.82
C ILE A 382 33.08 -12.30 -8.06
N THR A 383 33.31 -11.01 -7.78
CA THR A 383 32.29 -10.17 -7.15
C THR A 383 31.23 -9.74 -8.15
N MET A 384 29.98 -10.10 -7.87
CA MET A 384 28.81 -9.81 -8.70
C MET A 384 27.85 -8.88 -7.95
N SER A 385 27.42 -7.82 -8.62
CA SER A 385 26.28 -6.99 -8.22
C SER A 385 24.97 -7.70 -8.58
N VAL A 386 23.85 -7.25 -8.01
CA VAL A 386 22.53 -7.78 -8.40
C VAL A 386 22.26 -7.42 -9.87
N GLY A 387 21.80 -8.39 -10.65
CA GLY A 387 21.58 -8.27 -12.09
C GLY A 387 22.81 -8.59 -12.96
N ASP A 388 24.02 -8.69 -12.38
CA ASP A 388 25.19 -9.19 -13.11
C ASP A 388 24.94 -10.65 -13.53
N GLN A 389 25.49 -11.04 -14.68
CA GLN A 389 25.41 -12.41 -15.19
C GLN A 389 26.79 -13.02 -15.39
N LEU A 390 26.92 -14.30 -15.09
CA LEU A 390 28.09 -15.10 -15.37
C LEU A 390 27.74 -16.10 -16.48
N VAL A 391 28.30 -15.89 -17.68
CA VAL A 391 28.14 -16.78 -18.82
C VAL A 391 29.30 -17.76 -18.83
N ILE A 392 28.98 -19.05 -18.75
CA ILE A 392 29.92 -20.15 -18.62
C ILE A 392 29.73 -21.09 -19.81
N GLU A 393 30.81 -21.32 -20.56
CA GLU A 393 30.87 -22.34 -21.62
C GLU A 393 31.77 -23.49 -21.12
N SER A 394 31.15 -24.65 -20.89
CA SER A 394 31.77 -25.80 -20.24
C SER A 394 31.28 -27.12 -20.83
N ASP A 395 32.18 -28.08 -21.04
CA ASP A 395 31.80 -29.40 -21.54
C ASP A 395 31.14 -30.28 -20.45
N ALA A 396 31.35 -29.92 -19.18
CA ALA A 396 30.74 -30.56 -18.03
C ALA A 396 29.87 -29.55 -17.25
N ALA A 397 28.86 -30.05 -16.53
CA ALA A 397 28.00 -29.23 -15.68
C ALA A 397 28.86 -28.44 -14.65
N PRO A 398 28.90 -27.09 -14.73
CA PRO A 398 29.67 -26.30 -13.79
C PRO A 398 29.00 -26.28 -12.41
N GLU A 399 29.80 -26.04 -11.37
CA GLU A 399 29.28 -25.79 -10.02
C GLU A 399 29.82 -24.47 -9.50
N LEU A 400 28.93 -23.64 -8.97
CA LEU A 400 29.26 -22.35 -8.36
C LEU A 400 29.07 -22.43 -6.86
N ARG A 401 30.03 -21.90 -6.11
CA ARG A 401 29.86 -21.54 -4.69
C ARG A 401 29.57 -20.05 -4.60
N VAL A 402 28.38 -19.70 -4.11
CA VAL A 402 27.86 -18.32 -4.01
C VAL A 402 27.86 -17.89 -2.55
N ILE A 403 28.60 -16.83 -2.25
CA ILE A 403 28.79 -16.28 -0.90
C ILE A 403 28.14 -14.89 -0.88
N PRO A 404 26.94 -14.74 -0.28
CA PRO A 404 26.27 -13.44 -0.17
C PRO A 404 27.13 -12.39 0.53
N ILE A 405 27.17 -11.17 -0.03
CA ILE A 405 27.82 -10.02 0.59
C ILE A 405 26.73 -9.22 1.31
N LYS A 406 26.88 -9.10 2.62
CA LYS A 406 26.04 -8.20 3.42
C LYS A 406 26.46 -6.76 3.14
N SER A 407 25.68 -6.06 2.32
CA SER A 407 25.79 -4.61 2.17
C SER A 407 25.35 -3.94 3.48
N ARG A 408 26.14 -2.96 3.92
CA ARG A 408 25.86 -2.19 5.13
C ARG A 408 24.96 -1.01 4.82
#